data_AF-A0A256ZFG6-F1
#
_entry.id   AF-A0A256ZFG6-F1
#
_cell.length_a   1.000
_cell.length_b   1.000
_cell.length_c   1.000
_cell.angle_alpha   90.00
_cell.angle_beta   90.00
_cell.angle_gamma   90.00
#
_symmetry.space_group_name_H-M   'P 1'
#
loop_
_entity.id
_entity.type
_entity.pdbx_description
1 polymer ?
#
loop_
_entity_poly.entity_id
_entity_poly.type
_entity_poly.pdbx_seq_one_letter_code
_entity_poly.pdbx_strand_id
1 'polypeptide(L)'
;SGNEIWLCASCFRCVDRCPRDVGFTNLSIAIRNLAAREGNIPEALRAVGSTIMEVGLAYRIPASRLKMRDKYGLPSLPSTNAEQVRSLLQGIGFHELLAKKRGGK
;
A
#
# COMPACT_ATOMS: atom_id res chain seq x y z
N SER A 1 -15.10 -14.27 8.36
CA SER A 1 -15.19 -14.08 6.90
C SER A 1 -13.95 -13.29 6.49
N GLY A 2 -12.84 -13.94 6.06
CA GLY A 2 -11.43 -13.49 6.07
C GLY A 2 -11.00 -12.05 5.66
N ASN A 3 -11.91 -11.10 5.55
CA ASN A 3 -11.74 -9.66 5.49
C ASN A 3 -11.32 -9.02 6.83
N GLU A 4 -11.53 -9.65 8.00
CA GLU A 4 -11.25 -9.01 9.29
C GLU A 4 -9.78 -8.64 9.45
N ILE A 5 -8.87 -9.42 8.85
CA ILE A 5 -7.44 -9.11 8.87
C ILE A 5 -7.14 -7.77 8.20
N TRP A 6 -7.96 -7.30 7.25
CA TRP A 6 -7.78 -6.04 6.54
C TRP A 6 -8.34 -4.84 7.30
N LEU A 7 -9.11 -5.06 8.38
CA LEU A 7 -9.68 -3.99 9.21
C LEU A 7 -8.71 -3.45 10.27
N CYS A 8 -7.64 -4.19 10.57
CA CYS A 8 -6.63 -3.70 11.52
C CYS A 8 -5.98 -2.40 11.01
N ALA A 9 -6.14 -1.31 11.76
CA ALA A 9 -5.58 0.00 11.41
C ALA A 9 -4.06 0.10 11.62
N SER A 10 -3.41 -0.99 12.04
CA SER A 10 -1.99 -1.01 12.42
C SER A 10 -1.63 0.09 13.44
N CYS A 11 -2.51 0.30 14.43
CA CYS A 11 -2.37 1.37 15.43
C CYS A 11 -1.51 0.99 16.64
N PHE A 12 -0.98 -0.24 16.68
CA PHE A 12 -0.07 -0.78 17.72
C PHE A 12 -0.60 -0.85 19.16
N ARG A 13 -1.80 -0.36 19.47
CA ARG A 13 -2.40 -0.42 20.82
C ARG A 13 -2.45 -1.83 21.43
N CYS A 14 -2.61 -2.86 20.61
CA CYS A 14 -2.58 -4.25 21.09
C CYS A 14 -1.18 -4.70 21.52
N VAL A 15 -0.12 -4.17 20.90
CA VAL A 15 1.28 -4.43 21.26
C VAL A 15 1.58 -3.74 22.58
N ASP A 16 1.27 -2.45 22.71
CA ASP A 16 1.56 -1.65 23.92
C ASP A 16 0.92 -2.21 25.21
N ARG A 17 -0.20 -2.92 25.06
CA ARG A 17 -0.97 -3.46 26.18
C ARG A 17 -0.74 -4.94 26.43
N CYS A 18 0.06 -5.61 25.59
CA CYS A 18 0.15 -7.06 25.63
C CYS A 18 0.93 -7.52 26.88
N PRO A 19 0.32 -8.22 27.84
CA PRO A 19 1.05 -8.74 29.00
C PRO A 19 1.95 -9.93 28.67
N ARG A 20 1.91 -10.40 27.41
CA ARG A 20 2.66 -11.54 26.90
C ARG A 20 3.66 -11.15 25.82
N ASP A 21 3.87 -9.85 25.61
CA ASP A 21 4.79 -9.29 24.63
C ASP A 21 4.59 -9.86 23.20
N VAL A 22 3.32 -10.04 22.82
CA VAL A 22 2.96 -10.53 21.48
C VAL A 22 2.90 -9.35 20.52
N GLY A 23 3.74 -9.40 19.48
CA GLY A 23 3.72 -8.46 18.35
C GLY A 23 2.51 -8.66 17.42
N PHE A 24 1.28 -8.50 17.92
CA PHE A 24 0.05 -8.81 17.17
C PHE A 24 -0.09 -8.01 15.87
N THR A 25 0.31 -6.73 15.87
CA THR A 25 0.32 -5.94 14.63
C THR A 25 1.24 -6.55 13.57
N ASN A 26 2.42 -7.06 13.95
CA ASN A 26 3.34 -7.73 13.04
C ASN A 26 2.77 -9.06 12.53
N LEU A 27 2.09 -9.82 13.41
CA LEU A 27 1.37 -11.03 13.01
C LEU A 27 0.28 -10.72 11.98
N SER A 28 -0.49 -9.64 12.20
CA SER A 28 -1.52 -9.19 11.25
C SER A 28 -0.91 -8.85 9.88
N ILE A 29 0.25 -8.17 9.84
CA ILE A 29 0.97 -7.88 8.60
C ILE A 29 1.44 -9.16 7.91
N ALA A 30 2.00 -10.12 8.65
CA ALA A 30 2.44 -11.40 8.09
C ALA A 30 1.27 -12.18 7.46
N ILE A 31 0.12 -12.24 8.15
CA ILE A 31 -1.09 -12.90 7.65
C ILE A 31 -1.61 -12.19 6.37
N ARG A 32 -1.60 -10.85 6.33
CA ARG A 32 -1.95 -10.09 5.10
C ARG A 32 -1.02 -10.39 3.95
N ASN A 33 0.28 -10.55 4.19
CA ASN A 33 1.24 -10.91 3.16
C ASN A 33 0.95 -12.30 2.59
N LEU A 34 0.59 -13.28 3.43
CA LEU A 34 0.16 -14.60 2.99
C LEU A 34 -1.13 -14.52 2.16
N ALA A 35 -2.14 -13.79 2.67
CA ALA A 35 -3.39 -13.57 1.95
C ALA A 35 -3.16 -12.89 0.59
N ALA A 36 -2.27 -11.91 0.51
CA ALA A 36 -1.90 -11.23 -0.72
C ALA A 36 -1.23 -12.17 -1.73
N ARG A 37 -0.33 -13.06 -1.27
CA ARG A 37 0.28 -14.10 -2.11
C ARG A 37 -0.74 -15.09 -2.67
N GLU A 38 -1.90 -15.25 -2.02
CA GLU A 38 -3.03 -16.05 -2.51
C GLU A 38 -4.01 -15.25 -3.41
N GLY A 39 -3.74 -13.96 -3.66
CA GLY A 39 -4.61 -13.09 -4.45
C GLY A 39 -5.76 -12.47 -3.66
N ASN A 40 -5.80 -12.63 -2.34
CA ASN A 40 -6.79 -12.00 -1.46
C ASN A 40 -6.33 -10.59 -1.07
N ILE A 41 -6.43 -9.63 -1.99
CA ILE A 41 -6.08 -8.23 -1.76
C ILE A 41 -7.32 -7.37 -2.01
N PRO A 42 -7.73 -6.49 -1.07
CA PRO A 42 -8.81 -5.54 -1.30
C PRO A 42 -8.56 -4.67 -2.53
N GLU A 43 -9.61 -4.43 -3.32
CA GLU A 43 -9.50 -3.69 -4.59
C GLU A 43 -8.92 -2.28 -4.40
N ALA A 44 -9.31 -1.57 -3.34
CA ALA A 44 -8.75 -0.26 -3.02
C ALA A 44 -7.22 -0.29 -2.83
N LEU A 45 -6.68 -1.36 -2.24
CA LEU A 45 -5.23 -1.51 -2.06
C LEU A 45 -4.54 -1.91 -3.37
N ARG A 46 -5.20 -2.69 -4.24
CA ARG A 46 -4.70 -2.94 -5.60
C ARG A 46 -4.59 -1.65 -6.40
N ALA A 47 -5.61 -0.79 -6.35
CA ALA A 47 -5.61 0.50 -7.04
C ALA A 47 -4.46 1.42 -6.57
N VAL A 48 -4.18 1.46 -5.26
CA VAL A 48 -3.01 2.17 -4.72
C VAL A 48 -1.72 1.57 -5.26
N GLY A 49 -1.56 0.24 -5.23
CA GLY A 49 -0.40 -0.45 -5.78
C GLY A 49 -0.17 -0.15 -7.27
N SER A 50 -1.23 -0.18 -8.08
CA SER A 50 -1.17 0.18 -9.51
C SER A 50 -0.77 1.64 -9.71
N THR A 51 -1.26 2.56 -8.87
CA THR A 51 -0.86 3.97 -8.95
C THR A 51 0.62 4.15 -8.65
N ILE A 52 1.16 3.43 -7.66
CA ILE A 52 2.60 3.44 -7.36
C ILE A 52 3.40 2.91 -8.54
N MET A 53 2.96 1.80 -9.16
CA MET A 53 3.59 1.26 -10.36
C MET A 53 3.59 2.26 -11.53
N GLU A 54 2.54 3.06 -11.66
CA GLU A 54 2.34 3.98 -12.78
C GLU A 54 3.09 5.31 -12.63
N VAL A 55 2.99 5.95 -11.46
CA VAL A 55 3.51 7.31 -11.22
C VAL A 55 4.51 7.41 -10.07
N GLY A 56 4.87 6.28 -9.45
CA GLY A 56 5.79 6.25 -8.31
C GLY A 56 5.21 6.78 -7.00
N LEU A 57 3.91 7.09 -6.96
CA LEU A 57 3.22 7.69 -5.82
C LEU A 57 1.97 6.90 -5.45
N ALA A 58 1.59 6.91 -4.17
CA ALA A 58 0.37 6.24 -3.69
C ALA A 58 -0.92 6.84 -4.29
N TYR A 59 -0.87 8.08 -4.77
CA TYR A 59 -1.98 8.75 -5.44
C TYR A 59 -1.46 9.73 -6.50
N ARG A 60 -2.29 10.03 -7.51
CA ARG A 60 -1.98 11.05 -8.52
C ARG A 60 -2.22 12.44 -7.96
N ILE A 61 -1.22 13.32 -8.06
CA ILE A 61 -1.37 14.71 -7.65
C ILE A 61 -2.20 15.44 -8.72
N PRO A 62 -3.42 15.91 -8.40
CA PRO A 62 -4.24 16.65 -9.35
C PRO A 62 -3.67 18.06 -9.57
N ALA A 63 -3.90 18.62 -10.76
CA ALA A 63 -3.47 19.98 -11.10
C ALA A 63 -4.03 21.04 -10.13
N SER A 64 -5.22 20.81 -9.56
CA SER A 64 -5.80 21.69 -8.53
C SER A 64 -4.90 21.81 -7.29
N ARG A 65 -4.25 20.72 -6.85
CA ARG A 65 -3.31 20.76 -5.73
C ARG A 65 -2.06 21.58 -6.06
N LEU A 66 -1.55 21.49 -7.29
CA LEU A 66 -0.39 22.29 -7.73
C LEU A 66 -0.75 23.79 -7.76
N LYS A 67 -1.88 24.15 -8.37
CA LYS A 67 -2.38 25.54 -8.40
C LYS A 67 -2.57 26.14 -7.00
N MET A 68 -3.08 25.34 -6.06
CA MET A 68 -3.24 25.80 -4.67
C MET A 68 -1.89 26.04 -3.99
N ARG A 69 -0.88 25.21 -4.27
CA ARG A 69 0.48 25.43 -3.74
C ARG A 69 1.05 26.76 -4.26
N ASP A 70 0.94 27.00 -5.56
CA ASP A 70 1.42 28.25 -6.17
C ASP A 70 0.70 29.46 -5.58
N LYS A 71 -0.64 29.38 -5.43
CA LYS A 71 -1.45 30.44 -4.80
C LYS A 71 -0.99 30.77 -3.38
N TYR A 72 -0.56 29.79 -2.60
CA TYR A 72 -0.06 29.99 -1.24
C TYR A 72 1.47 30.21 -1.17
N GLY A 73 2.15 30.37 -2.31
CA GLY A 73 3.61 30.55 -2.36
C GLY A 73 4.40 29.36 -1.83
N LEU A 74 3.81 28.16 -1.84
CA LEU A 74 4.47 26.93 -1.40
C LEU A 74 5.46 26.44 -2.48
N PRO A 75 6.57 25.81 -2.10
CA PRO A 75 7.56 25.32 -3.06
C PRO A 75 6.96 24.26 -3.99
N SER A 76 7.58 24.06 -5.15
CA SER A 76 7.24 22.92 -6.02
C SER A 76 7.44 21.60 -5.28
N LEU A 77 6.61 20.60 -5.61
CA LEU A 77 6.81 19.26 -5.06
C LEU A 77 8.08 18.64 -5.67
N PRO A 78 8.82 17.81 -4.90
CA PRO A 78 9.90 17.03 -5.47
C PRO A 78 9.35 16.12 -6.56
N SER A 79 10.11 15.94 -7.64
CA SER A 79 9.77 14.99 -8.69
C SER A 79 10.12 13.57 -8.25
N THR A 80 9.24 12.62 -8.57
CA THR A 80 9.49 11.19 -8.34
C THR A 80 9.99 10.55 -9.63
N ASN A 81 11.06 9.76 -9.56
CA ASN A 81 11.47 8.91 -10.67
C ASN A 81 10.58 7.64 -10.73
N ALA A 82 9.45 7.76 -11.43
CA ALA A 82 8.48 6.67 -11.55
C ALA A 82 9.06 5.43 -12.25
N GLU A 83 10.01 5.61 -13.17
CA GLU A 83 10.68 4.50 -13.87
C GLU A 83 11.55 3.68 -12.91
N GLN A 84 12.37 4.36 -12.10
CA GLN A 84 13.19 3.70 -11.08
C GLN A 84 12.32 2.93 -10.08
N VAL A 85 11.26 3.55 -9.56
CA VAL A 85 10.33 2.89 -8.63
C VAL A 85 9.71 1.64 -9.26
N ARG A 86 9.23 1.77 -10.51
CA ARG A 86 8.66 0.65 -11.25
C ARG A 86 9.66 -0.48 -11.45
N SER A 87 10.89 -0.17 -11.85
CA SER A 87 11.96 -1.15 -12.06
C SER A 87 12.26 -1.95 -10.80
N LEU A 88 12.39 -1.28 -9.64
CA LEU A 88 12.60 -1.95 -8.35
C LEU A 88 11.43 -2.86 -7.98
N LEU A 89 10.19 -2.40 -8.16
CA LEU A 89 8.98 -3.17 -7.86
C LEU A 89 8.80 -4.36 -8.81
N GLN A 90 9.18 -4.23 -10.08
CA GLN A 90 9.22 -5.35 -11.02
C GLN A 90 10.26 -6.38 -10.61
N GLY A 91 11.46 -5.96 -10.19
CA GLY A 91 12.54 -6.84 -9.76
C GLY A 91 12.20 -7.74 -8.58
N ILE A 92 11.20 -7.36 -7.77
CA ILE A 92 10.70 -8.16 -6.63
C ILE A 92 9.36 -8.87 -6.90
N GLY A 93 8.87 -8.87 -8.14
CA GLY A 93 7.62 -9.54 -8.52
C GLY A 93 6.34 -8.84 -8.00
N PHE A 94 6.40 -7.55 -7.63
CA PHE A 94 5.23 -6.85 -7.10
C PHE A 94 4.07 -6.77 -8.11
N HIS A 95 4.40 -6.59 -9.40
CA HIS A 95 3.42 -6.55 -10.48
C HIS A 95 2.62 -7.86 -10.64
N GLU A 96 3.26 -9.01 -10.44
CA GLU A 96 2.61 -10.33 -10.46
C GLU A 96 1.63 -10.46 -9.30
N LEU A 97 2.02 -10.00 -8.10
CA LEU A 97 1.16 -9.99 -6.92
C LEU A 97 -0.09 -9.12 -7.13
N LEU A 98 0.05 -7.97 -7.79
CA LEU A 98 -1.08 -7.11 -8.18
C LEU A 98 -1.97 -7.72 -9.27
N ALA A 99 -1.42 -8.55 -10.16
CA ALA A 99 -2.20 -9.22 -11.21
C ALA A 99 -2.92 -10.49 -10.71
N LYS A 100 -2.41 -11.11 -9.63
CA LYS A 100 -2.94 -12.38 -9.11
C LYS A 100 -4.36 -12.22 -8.57
N LYS A 101 -5.33 -12.85 -9.22
CA LYS A 101 -6.72 -12.94 -8.76
C LYS A 101 -6.87 -14.05 -7.71
N ARG A 102 -7.87 -13.92 -6.83
CA ARG A 102 -8.23 -14.97 -5.87
C ARG A 102 -8.51 -16.27 -6.62
N GLY A 103 -7.77 -17.34 -6.32
CA GLY A 103 -8.06 -18.67 -6.83
C GLY A 103 -9.46 -19.07 -6.39
N GLY A 104 -10.34 -19.35 -7.35
CA GLY A 104 -11.70 -19.81 -7.07
C GLY A 104 -11.66 -21.11 -6.26
N LYS A 105 -12.50 -21.16 -5.21
CA LYS A 105 -13.27 -22.36 -4.94
C LYS A 105 -14.59 -22.22 -5.66
#